data_AF-A0A8T7HSR0-F1
#
_entry.id   AF-A0A8T7HSR0-F1
#
_cell.length_a   1.000
_cell.length_b   1.000
_cell.length_c   1.000
_cell.angle_alpha   90.00
_cell.angle_beta   90.00
_cell.angle_gamma   90.00
#
_symmetry.space_group_name_H-M   'P 1'
#
loop_
_entity.id
_entity.type
_entity.pdbx_description
1 polymer ?
#
loop_
_entity_poly.entity_id
_entity_poly.type
_entity_poly.pdbx_seq_one_letter_code
_entity_poly.pdbx_strand_id
1 'polypeptide(L)'
;MLGEQGSKTKIFLFLAFAIITIVFFTSVVRIVTDLFRGIDTTNSEIKCTDSKYSLINVDYAGDKLRFELSNQGKVNISSLTLVTDTGATKVVSVVPTLIMGDSRFFTLENISIKSSFTYFIGGCEKNKVIKAI
;
A
#
# COMPACT_ATOMS: atom_id res chain seq x y z
N MET A 1 6.71 72.52 -7.01
CA MET A 1 6.18 71.29 -7.65
C MET A 1 6.75 70.07 -6.92
N LEU A 2 6.14 69.69 -5.79
CA LEU A 2 6.67 68.66 -4.86
C LEU A 2 5.63 67.60 -4.51
N GLY A 3 4.62 67.41 -5.37
CA GLY A 3 3.49 66.50 -5.11
C GLY A 3 3.53 65.15 -5.83
N GLU A 4 4.31 64.99 -6.89
CA GLU A 4 4.12 63.86 -7.82
C GLU A 4 5.16 62.74 -7.71
N GLN A 5 6.35 63.00 -7.17
CA GLN A 5 7.41 61.97 -7.03
C GLN A 5 7.26 61.11 -5.77
N GLY A 6 6.68 61.63 -4.68
CA GLY A 6 6.48 60.86 -3.45
C GLY A 6 5.40 59.76 -3.57
N SER A 7 4.46 59.91 -4.51
CA SER A 7 3.38 58.95 -4.75
C SER A 7 3.86 57.74 -5.56
N LYS A 8 4.60 57.99 -6.66
CA LYS A 8 5.14 56.94 -7.53
C LYS A 8 6.13 56.06 -6.76
N THR A 9 7.05 56.63 -5.99
CA THR A 9 8.02 55.86 -5.20
C THR A 9 7.35 55.01 -4.12
N LYS A 10 6.30 55.52 -3.47
CA LYS A 10 5.51 54.73 -2.49
C LYS A 10 4.77 53.59 -3.17
N ILE A 11 4.18 53.82 -4.34
CA ILE A 11 3.51 52.78 -5.12
C ILE A 11 4.51 51.71 -5.55
N PHE A 12 5.70 52.08 -6.02
CA PHE A 12 6.77 51.13 -6.36
C PHE A 12 7.25 50.32 -5.15
N LEU A 13 7.39 50.95 -3.98
CA LEU A 13 7.74 50.27 -2.73
C LEU A 13 6.65 49.29 -2.27
N PHE A 14 5.38 49.69 -2.36
CA PHE A 14 4.25 48.82 -2.08
C PHE A 14 4.15 47.65 -3.07
N LEU A 15 4.41 47.90 -4.35
CA LEU A 15 4.39 46.84 -5.37
C LEU A 15 5.53 45.85 -5.16
N ALA A 16 6.75 46.33 -4.88
CA ALA A 16 7.89 45.50 -4.57
C ALA A 16 7.65 44.67 -3.31
N PHE A 17 7.10 45.28 -2.25
CA PHE A 17 6.71 44.58 -1.04
C PHE A 17 5.62 43.53 -1.30
N ALA A 18 4.60 43.84 -2.11
CA ALA A 18 3.56 42.90 -2.48
C ALA A 18 4.13 41.71 -3.27
N ILE A 19 5.02 41.95 -4.23
CA ILE A 19 5.67 40.90 -5.02
C ILE A 19 6.53 40.01 -4.12
N ILE A 20 7.35 40.59 -3.23
CA ILE A 20 8.17 39.82 -2.29
C ILE A 20 7.28 38.98 -1.38
N THR A 21 6.19 39.57 -0.86
CA THR A 21 5.25 38.86 0.01
C THR A 21 4.55 37.71 -0.73
N ILE A 22 4.16 37.90 -2.00
CA ILE A 22 3.56 36.84 -2.83
C ILE A 22 4.57 35.73 -3.15
N VAL A 23 5.82 36.08 -3.52
CA VAL A 23 6.88 35.10 -3.77
C VAL A 23 7.23 34.31 -2.51
N PHE A 24 7.26 34.98 -1.35
CA PHE A 24 7.51 34.35 -0.07
C PHE A 24 6.34 33.43 0.33
N PHE A 25 5.09 33.88 0.21
CA PHE A 25 3.92 33.05 0.48
C PHE A 25 3.82 31.86 -0.47
N THR A 26 4.05 32.03 -1.76
CA THR A 26 4.00 30.92 -2.73
C THR A 26 5.13 29.91 -2.51
N SER A 27 6.31 30.36 -2.07
CA SER A 27 7.42 29.48 -1.70
C SER A 27 7.14 28.73 -0.39
N VAL A 28 6.61 29.41 0.63
CA VAL A 28 6.21 28.77 1.90
C VAL A 28 5.05 27.80 1.66
N VAL A 29 4.04 28.17 0.86
CA VAL A 29 2.96 27.26 0.48
C VAL A 29 3.52 26.06 -0.27
N ARG A 30 4.46 26.22 -1.21
CA ARG A 30 5.11 25.08 -1.88
C ARG A 30 5.87 24.19 -0.91
N ILE A 31 6.69 24.76 -0.01
CA ILE A 31 7.44 23.99 1.00
C ILE A 31 6.48 23.26 1.95
N VAL A 32 5.41 23.90 2.38
CA VAL A 32 4.37 23.29 3.23
C VAL A 32 3.61 22.22 2.45
N THR A 33 3.28 22.45 1.18
CA THR A 33 2.62 21.44 0.32
C THR A 33 3.55 20.26 0.04
N ASP A 34 4.86 20.48 -0.12
CA ASP A 34 5.87 19.43 -0.30
C ASP A 34 6.18 18.70 1.01
N LEU A 35 6.12 19.38 2.17
CA LEU A 35 6.19 18.74 3.49
C LEU A 35 4.94 17.90 3.76
N PHE A 36 3.74 18.42 3.50
CA PHE A 36 2.50 17.65 3.68
C PHE A 36 2.38 16.53 2.64
N ARG A 37 2.82 16.72 1.39
CA ARG A 37 2.96 15.62 0.40
C ARG A 37 4.00 14.59 0.80
N GLY A 38 5.10 15.01 1.45
CA GLY A 38 6.13 14.11 1.98
C GLY A 38 5.69 13.33 3.23
N ILE A 39 4.78 13.89 4.03
CA ILE A 39 4.26 13.25 5.23
C ILE A 39 3.09 12.30 4.90
N ASP A 40 2.29 12.57 3.85
CA ASP A 40 1.23 11.66 3.40
C ASP A 40 1.70 10.47 2.52
N THR A 41 2.98 10.41 2.15
CA THR A 41 3.54 9.30 1.33
C THR A 41 4.43 8.32 2.09
N THR A 42 4.44 8.39 3.42
CA THR A 42 5.03 7.35 4.27
C THR A 42 3.99 6.43 4.91
N ASN A 43 2.72 6.53 4.51
CA ASN A 43 1.95 5.31 4.32
C ASN A 43 2.32 4.85 2.92
N SER A 44 3.37 4.04 2.85
CA SER A 44 3.54 3.10 1.77
C SER A 44 2.20 2.38 1.60
N GLU A 45 1.35 2.90 0.71
CA GLU A 45 0.49 2.07 -0.11
C GLU A 45 1.46 1.05 -0.69
N ILE A 46 1.55 -0.08 0.00
CA ILE A 46 2.21 -1.25 -0.54
C ILE A 46 1.40 -1.52 -1.79
N LYS A 47 1.90 -1.04 -2.92
CA LYS A 47 1.29 -1.24 -4.23
C LYS A 47 1.44 -2.71 -4.55
N CYS A 48 0.52 -3.50 -4.00
CA CYS A 48 0.32 -4.90 -4.28
C CYS A 48 -0.26 -5.08 -5.69
N THR A 49 -0.37 -4.04 -6.49
CA THR A 49 -0.84 -4.08 -7.88
C THR A 49 0.07 -4.90 -8.81
N ASP A 50 1.34 -5.08 -8.45
CA ASP A 50 2.29 -5.95 -9.19
C ASP A 50 2.57 -7.29 -8.46
N SER A 51 1.68 -7.68 -7.55
CA SER A 51 1.82 -8.86 -6.67
C SER A 51 1.98 -10.16 -7.45
N LYS A 52 3.22 -10.59 -7.66
CA LYS A 52 3.55 -11.96 -8.06
C LYS A 52 3.56 -12.90 -6.85
N TYR A 53 2.47 -12.92 -6.09
CA TYR A 53 2.27 -13.95 -5.06
C TYR A 53 1.40 -15.04 -5.66
N SER A 54 1.78 -16.29 -5.43
CA SER A 54 1.00 -17.43 -5.91
C SER A 54 0.91 -18.49 -4.86
N LEU A 55 -0.29 -19.08 -4.77
CA LEU A 55 -0.47 -20.40 -4.20
C LEU A 55 -0.30 -21.40 -5.34
N ILE A 56 0.73 -22.22 -5.23
CA ILE A 56 1.04 -23.34 -6.13
C ILE A 56 0.84 -24.66 -5.39
N ASN A 57 0.70 -25.76 -6.12
CA ASN A 57 0.53 -27.10 -5.54
C ASN A 57 -0.59 -27.17 -4.49
N VAL A 58 -1.74 -26.55 -4.79
CA VAL A 58 -2.90 -26.54 -3.91
C VAL A 58 -3.59 -27.90 -3.99
N ASP A 59 -3.61 -28.61 -2.87
CA ASP A 59 -4.22 -29.92 -2.70
C ASP A 59 -5.16 -29.89 -1.50
N TYR A 60 -6.40 -30.33 -1.69
CA TYR A 60 -7.42 -30.38 -0.65
C TYR A 60 -7.93 -31.81 -0.52
N ALA A 61 -7.69 -32.41 0.64
CA ALA A 61 -8.09 -33.77 0.93
C ALA A 61 -8.76 -33.81 2.31
N GLY A 62 -10.06 -34.11 2.35
CA GLY A 62 -10.82 -34.17 3.58
C GLY A 62 -10.94 -32.78 4.24
N ASP A 63 -10.39 -32.63 5.43
CA ASP A 63 -10.36 -31.38 6.21
C ASP A 63 -8.97 -30.71 6.20
N LYS A 64 -8.11 -31.13 5.26
CA LYS A 64 -6.71 -30.71 5.16
C LYS A 64 -6.44 -30.02 3.83
N LEU A 65 -5.94 -28.78 3.91
CA LEU A 65 -5.47 -28.01 2.76
C LEU A 65 -3.94 -27.92 2.79
N ARG A 66 -3.30 -28.39 1.73
CA ARG A 66 -1.86 -28.24 1.49
C ARG A 66 -1.65 -27.28 0.34
N PHE A 67 -0.71 -26.37 0.48
CA PHE A 67 -0.35 -25.44 -0.58
C PHE A 67 1.08 -24.98 -0.40
N GLU A 68 1.68 -24.50 -1.48
CA GLU A 68 2.95 -23.82 -1.47
C GLU A 68 2.71 -22.34 -1.77
N LEU A 69 3.14 -21.47 -0.86
CA LEU A 69 3.09 -20.03 -1.03
C LEU A 69 4.43 -19.57 -1.58
N SER A 70 4.43 -19.01 -2.78
CA SER A 70 5.59 -18.41 -3.42
C SER A 70 5.51 -16.89 -3.36
N ASN A 71 6.59 -16.26 -2.89
CA ASN A 71 6.76 -14.83 -2.89
C ASN A 71 7.69 -14.40 -4.02
N GLN A 72 7.14 -13.87 -5.11
CA GLN A 72 7.94 -13.16 -6.13
C GLN A 72 7.68 -11.64 -6.10
N GLY A 73 6.97 -11.15 -5.08
CA GLY A 73 6.74 -9.74 -4.82
C GLY A 73 7.89 -9.12 -4.03
N LYS A 74 7.91 -7.78 -3.97
CA LYS A 74 8.93 -7.02 -3.21
C LYS A 74 8.60 -6.92 -1.71
N VAL A 75 7.48 -7.48 -1.27
CA VAL A 75 6.96 -7.35 0.09
C VAL A 75 7.14 -8.68 0.80
N ASN A 76 7.63 -8.61 2.04
CA ASN A 76 7.77 -9.80 2.87
C ASN A 76 6.40 -10.24 3.40
N ILE A 77 6.13 -11.54 3.37
CA ILE A 77 4.85 -12.11 3.81
C ILE A 77 4.99 -12.62 5.24
N SER A 78 4.31 -11.98 6.20
CA SER A 78 4.27 -12.41 7.60
C SER A 78 3.00 -13.19 7.96
N SER A 79 1.93 -13.03 7.17
CA SER A 79 0.67 -13.75 7.38
C SER A 79 -0.12 -13.91 6.08
N LEU A 80 -0.92 -14.98 6.03
CA LEU A 80 -1.88 -15.28 4.99
C LEU A 80 -3.26 -15.49 5.63
N THR A 81 -4.29 -14.81 5.14
CA THR A 81 -5.67 -15.04 5.53
C THR A 81 -6.38 -15.79 4.43
N LEU A 82 -7.11 -16.84 4.77
CA LEU A 82 -7.92 -17.65 3.87
C LEU A 82 -9.39 -17.49 4.25
N VAL A 83 -10.24 -17.31 3.24
CA VAL A 83 -11.69 -17.21 3.39
C VAL A 83 -12.32 -18.28 2.50
N THR A 84 -12.96 -19.26 3.10
CA THR A 84 -13.64 -20.35 2.38
C THR A 84 -14.96 -19.87 1.78
N ASP A 85 -15.51 -20.66 0.86
CA ASP A 85 -16.86 -20.47 0.31
C ASP A 85 -17.99 -20.60 1.33
N THR A 86 -17.72 -21.26 2.47
CA THR A 86 -18.62 -21.29 3.63
C THR A 86 -18.54 -20.02 4.49
N GLY A 87 -17.63 -19.09 4.18
CA GLY A 87 -17.38 -17.86 4.93
C GLY A 87 -16.44 -18.04 6.13
N ALA A 88 -15.92 -19.25 6.38
CA ALA A 88 -14.95 -19.47 7.44
C ALA A 88 -13.63 -18.77 7.10
N THR A 89 -13.07 -18.06 8.08
CA THR A 89 -11.81 -17.32 7.93
C THR A 89 -10.72 -17.98 8.76
N LYS A 90 -9.54 -18.19 8.17
CA LYS A 90 -8.37 -18.77 8.85
C LYS A 90 -7.13 -17.94 8.57
N VAL A 91 -6.43 -17.53 9.63
CA VAL A 91 -5.18 -16.78 9.54
C VAL A 91 -4.01 -17.73 9.77
N VAL A 92 -3.02 -17.67 8.88
CA VAL A 92 -1.81 -18.47 8.89
C VAL A 92 -0.64 -17.54 9.10
N SER A 93 0.09 -17.73 10.20
CA SER A 93 1.35 -17.01 10.43
C SER A 93 2.47 -17.66 9.62
N VAL A 94 3.27 -16.83 8.94
CA VAL A 94 4.42 -17.25 8.14
C VAL A 94 5.68 -16.94 8.93
N VAL A 95 6.24 -17.95 9.60
CA VAL A 95 7.43 -17.80 10.45
C VAL A 95 8.52 -18.78 10.00
N PRO A 96 9.73 -18.31 9.65
CA PRO A 96 10.10 -16.90 9.46
C PRO A 96 9.36 -16.30 8.26
N THR A 97 9.22 -14.98 8.24
CA THR A 97 8.57 -14.21 7.16
C THR A 97 9.10 -14.65 5.79
N LEU A 98 8.21 -14.83 4.80
CA LEU A 98 8.60 -15.23 3.45
C LEU A 98 9.15 -14.01 2.70
N ILE A 99 10.42 -14.03 2.31
CA ILE A 99 11.06 -12.91 1.59
C ILE A 99 10.99 -13.11 0.07
N MET A 100 11.38 -12.10 -0.69
CA MET A 100 11.36 -12.16 -2.16
C MET A 100 12.21 -13.31 -2.71
N GLY A 101 11.62 -14.13 -3.57
CA GLY A 101 12.23 -15.31 -4.18
C GLY A 101 11.96 -16.61 -3.42
N ASP A 102 11.44 -16.54 -2.19
CA ASP A 102 11.19 -17.71 -1.37
C ASP A 102 9.87 -18.41 -1.74
N SER A 103 9.84 -19.70 -1.44
CA SER A 103 8.64 -20.52 -1.49
C SER A 103 8.59 -21.44 -0.28
N ARG A 104 7.39 -21.66 0.27
CA ARG A 104 7.21 -22.56 1.42
C ARG A 104 5.90 -23.31 1.38
N PHE A 105 5.94 -24.57 1.76
CA PHE A 105 4.77 -25.40 1.96
C PHE A 105 4.09 -25.10 3.30
N PHE A 106 2.77 -24.99 3.23
CA PHE A 106 1.88 -24.86 4.37
C PHE A 106 0.86 -25.97 4.35
N THR A 107 0.36 -26.29 5.54
CA THR A 107 -0.65 -27.31 5.73
C THR A 107 -1.62 -26.81 6.80
N LEU A 108 -2.89 -26.72 6.43
CA LEU A 108 -3.96 -26.30 7.31
C LEU A 108 -4.90 -27.46 7.54
N GLU A 109 -5.06 -27.82 8.80
CA GLU A 109 -5.98 -28.87 9.24
C GLU A 109 -7.28 -28.24 9.73
N ASN A 110 -8.36 -29.01 9.84
CA ASN A 110 -9.67 -28.52 10.26
C ASN A 110 -10.18 -27.34 9.41
N ILE A 111 -10.07 -27.43 8.07
CA ILE A 111 -10.65 -26.46 7.13
C ILE A 111 -11.69 -27.14 6.25
N SER A 112 -12.86 -26.51 6.11
CA SER A 112 -13.95 -27.01 5.26
C SER A 112 -14.12 -26.11 4.04
N ILE A 113 -13.77 -26.64 2.87
CA ILE A 113 -13.91 -26.00 1.55
C ILE A 113 -14.88 -26.86 0.75
N LYS A 114 -15.98 -26.28 0.24
CA LYS A 114 -16.91 -27.03 -0.61
C LYS A 114 -16.61 -26.87 -2.10
N SER A 115 -16.17 -25.68 -2.52
CA SER A 115 -15.99 -25.35 -3.93
C SER A 115 -14.80 -24.44 -4.20
N SER A 116 -14.54 -23.46 -3.34
CA SER A 116 -13.50 -22.47 -3.56
C SER A 116 -13.11 -21.77 -2.28
N PHE A 117 -11.98 -21.08 -2.33
CA PHE A 117 -11.56 -20.18 -1.26
C PHE A 117 -10.82 -18.98 -1.88
N THR A 118 -10.80 -17.88 -1.13
CA THR A 118 -10.04 -16.67 -1.44
C THR A 118 -8.91 -16.53 -0.44
N TYR A 119 -7.76 -15.99 -0.85
CA TYR A 119 -6.68 -15.69 0.07
C TYR A 119 -6.26 -14.22 0.03
N PHE A 120 -5.67 -13.78 1.13
CA PHE A 120 -5.21 -12.42 1.38
C PHE A 120 -3.84 -12.49 2.04
N ILE A 121 -2.92 -11.63 1.65
CA ILE A 121 -1.61 -11.52 2.29
C ILE A 121 -1.65 -10.33 3.25
N GLY A 122 -1.17 -10.51 4.47
CA GLY A 122 -1.13 -9.43 5.46
C GLY A 122 -0.36 -8.23 4.90
N GLY A 123 -1.05 -7.09 4.74
CA GLY A 123 -0.50 -5.89 4.11
C GLY A 123 -0.85 -5.70 2.63
N CYS A 124 -1.62 -6.60 2.01
CA CYS A 124 -2.10 -6.51 0.62
C CYS A 124 -3.60 -6.81 0.49
N GLU A 125 -4.35 -5.98 -0.24
CA GLU A 125 -5.76 -6.28 -0.55
C GLU A 125 -5.90 -7.36 -1.64
N LYS A 126 -6.84 -8.27 -1.37
CA LYS A 126 -7.50 -9.30 -2.20
C LYS A 126 -6.69 -9.89 -3.37
N ASN A 127 -6.03 -11.03 -3.13
CA ASN A 127 -5.39 -11.81 -4.19
C ASN A 127 -6.16 -13.11 -4.44
N LYS A 128 -7.06 -13.05 -5.43
CA LYS A 128 -7.50 -14.20 -6.26
C LYS A 128 -8.37 -15.28 -5.57
N VAL A 129 -9.39 -15.73 -6.30
CA VAL A 129 -10.24 -16.88 -5.94
C VAL A 129 -9.59 -18.15 -6.51
N ILE A 130 -9.43 -19.19 -5.69
CA ILE A 130 -8.95 -20.51 -6.10
C ILE A 130 -10.12 -21.49 -5.99
N LYS A 131 -10.37 -22.24 -7.06
CA LYS A 131 -11.33 -23.35 -7.06
C LYS A 131 -10.66 -24.58 -6.46
N ALA A 132 -11.30 -25.20 -5.47
CA ALA A 132 -10.92 -26.53 -5.02
C ALA A 132 -11.38 -27.51 -6.10
N ILE A 133 -10.48 -28.39 -6.55
CA ILE A 133 -10.78 -29.48 -7.49
C ILE A 133 -11.29 -30.67 -6.69
#